data_AF-A0AB32VZT5-F1
#
_entry.id   AF-A0AB32VZT5-F1
#
_cell.length_a   1.000
_cell.length_b   1.000
_cell.length_c   1.000
_cell.angle_alpha   90.00
_cell.angle_beta   90.00
_cell.angle_gamma   90.00
#
_symmetry.space_group_name_H-M   'P 1'
#
loop_
_entity.id
_entity.type
_entity.pdbx_description
1 polymer ?
#
loop_
_entity_poly.entity_id
_entity_poly.type
_entity_poly.pdbx_seq_one_letter_code
_entity_poly.pdbx_strand_id
1 'polypeptide(L)'
;MQMEALSKGNLFPKVVEAYSRPTRIVHGKDVDADMEVDDAAFETNKERALWDAFFFTKSKIHPGIEVDDFIEISSELVQPLEYFFQSNNCDGGMCLRILNH
;
A
#
# COMPACT_ATOMS: atom_id res chain seq x y z
N MET A 1 -17.72 7.00 -20.24
CA MET A 1 -17.96 6.49 -18.87
C MET A 1 -16.82 6.91 -17.95
N GLN A 2 -17.07 7.18 -16.67
CA GLN A 2 -16.04 7.65 -15.71
C GLN A 2 -14.80 6.73 -15.67
N MET A 3 -14.99 5.41 -15.77
CA MET A 3 -13.87 4.44 -15.88
C MET A 3 -12.97 4.66 -17.09
N GLU A 4 -13.47 5.17 -18.22
CA GLU A 4 -12.65 5.46 -19.40
C GLU A 4 -11.80 6.73 -19.22
N ALA A 5 -12.27 7.68 -18.39
CA ALA A 5 -11.50 8.88 -18.07
C ALA A 5 -10.38 8.56 -17.06
N LEU A 6 -10.69 7.76 -16.04
CA LEU A 6 -9.72 7.22 -15.10
C LEU A 6 -8.67 6.33 -15.77
N SER A 7 -9.09 5.46 -16.71
CA SER A 7 -8.18 4.57 -17.46
C SER A 7 -7.30 5.31 -18.47
N LYS A 8 -7.72 6.48 -18.94
CA LYS A 8 -6.91 7.35 -19.80
C LYS A 8 -5.93 8.20 -18.98
N GLY A 9 -6.20 8.41 -17.70
CA GLY A 9 -5.27 9.00 -16.74
C GLY A 9 -4.15 8.02 -16.37
N ASN A 10 -2.97 8.54 -16.03
CA ASN A 10 -1.84 7.71 -15.59
C ASN A 10 -1.93 7.26 -14.12
N LEU A 11 -2.90 7.76 -13.36
CA LEU A 11 -3.02 7.54 -11.92
C LEU A 11 -3.61 6.16 -11.60
N PHE A 12 -4.72 5.80 -12.24
CA PHE A 12 -5.41 4.54 -12.00
C PHE A 12 -4.51 3.31 -12.23
N PRO A 13 -3.78 3.19 -13.36
CA PRO A 13 -2.86 2.07 -13.57
C PRO A 13 -1.72 2.01 -12.53
N LYS A 14 -1.22 3.17 -12.07
CA LYS A 14 -0.15 3.24 -11.06
C LYS A 14 -0.61 2.80 -9.68
N VAL A 15 -1.80 3.23 -9.27
CA VAL A 15 -2.41 2.79 -8.01
C VAL A 15 -2.62 1.27 -8.07
N VAL A 16 -3.20 0.75 -9.14
CA VAL A 16 -3.40 -0.71 -9.29
C VAL A 16 -2.05 -1.47 -9.26
N GLU A 17 -1.03 -0.99 -9.96
CA GLU A 17 0.31 -1.60 -9.92
C GLU A 17 0.90 -1.60 -8.50
N ALA A 18 0.81 -0.46 -7.79
CA ALA A 18 1.38 -0.31 -6.46
C ALA A 18 0.75 -1.30 -5.45
N TYR A 19 -0.57 -1.52 -5.53
CA TYR A 19 -1.30 -2.46 -4.67
C TYR A 19 -1.10 -3.93 -5.06
N SER A 20 -0.74 -4.21 -6.32
CA SER A 20 -0.54 -5.59 -6.79
C SER A 20 0.64 -6.29 -6.11
N ARG A 21 1.71 -5.55 -5.76
CA ARG A 21 2.93 -6.12 -5.18
C ARG A 21 2.73 -6.60 -3.73
N PRO A 22 2.16 -5.80 -2.80
CA PRO A 22 1.81 -6.28 -1.46
C PRO A 22 0.88 -7.50 -1.53
N THR A 23 -0.15 -7.43 -2.39
CA THR A 23 -1.10 -8.54 -2.58
C THR A 23 -0.38 -9.83 -2.94
N ARG A 24 0.61 -9.79 -3.85
CA ARG A 24 1.40 -10.96 -4.23
C ARG A 24 2.30 -11.50 -3.10
N ILE A 25 2.77 -10.65 -2.20
CA ILE A 25 3.65 -11.03 -1.08
C ILE A 25 2.87 -11.72 0.04
N VAL A 26 1.64 -11.26 0.30
CA VAL A 26 0.74 -11.87 1.30
C VAL A 26 -0.05 -13.05 0.75
N HIS A 27 -0.12 -13.20 -0.58
CA HIS A 27 -0.83 -14.29 -1.22
C HIS A 27 -0.29 -15.66 -0.78
N GLY A 28 -1.13 -16.46 -0.12
CA GLY A 28 -0.77 -17.77 0.41
C GLY A 28 -0.13 -17.74 1.81
N LYS A 29 0.00 -16.57 2.44
CA LYS A 29 0.28 -16.43 3.86
C LYS A 29 -1.03 -16.27 4.62
N ASP A 30 -1.13 -16.90 5.79
CA ASP A 30 -2.24 -16.68 6.72
C ASP A 30 -2.00 -15.32 7.40
N VAL A 31 -2.49 -14.25 6.77
CA VAL A 31 -2.41 -12.89 7.31
C VAL A 31 -3.79 -12.56 7.84
N ASP A 32 -3.91 -12.52 9.16
CA ASP A 32 -5.14 -12.09 9.81
C ASP A 32 -5.41 -10.63 9.45
N ALA A 33 -6.64 -10.30 9.05
CA ALA A 33 -7.05 -8.94 8.78
C ALA A 33 -7.06 -8.07 10.06
N ASP A 34 -7.14 -8.72 11.22
CA ASP A 34 -7.09 -8.10 12.54
C ASP A 34 -5.64 -8.03 13.09
N MET A 35 -4.63 -8.42 12.31
CA MET A 35 -3.22 -8.29 12.68
C MET A 35 -2.86 -6.81 12.88
N GLU A 36 -2.58 -6.43 14.12
CA GLU A 36 -2.12 -5.08 14.46
C GLU A 36 -0.64 -4.92 14.13
N VAL A 37 -0.29 -3.82 13.47
CA VAL A 37 1.12 -3.49 13.18
C VAL A 37 1.66 -2.67 14.35
N ASP A 38 2.70 -3.18 15.00
CA ASP A 38 3.45 -2.45 16.02
C ASP A 38 4.43 -1.46 15.38
N ASP A 39 4.10 -0.17 15.45
CA ASP A 39 4.93 0.90 14.87
C ASP A 39 6.24 1.11 15.64
N ALA A 40 6.36 0.59 16.87
CA ALA A 40 7.59 0.62 17.65
C ALA A 40 8.66 -0.35 17.12
N ALA A 41 8.25 -1.34 16.32
CA ALA A 41 9.15 -2.30 15.68
C ALA A 41 9.79 -1.78 14.39
N PHE A 42 9.45 -0.57 13.93
CA PHE A 42 10.02 0.00 12.71
C PHE A 42 11.47 0.42 12.92
N GLU A 43 12.37 -0.21 12.18
CA GLU A 43 13.81 0.09 12.23
C GLU A 43 14.20 1.18 11.23
N THR A 44 13.37 1.40 10.21
CA THR A 44 13.68 2.32 9.11
C THR A 44 12.61 3.39 8.90
N ASN A 45 13.08 4.57 8.47
CA ASN A 45 12.19 5.67 8.05
C ASN A 45 11.27 5.29 6.87
N LYS A 46 11.63 4.25 6.11
CA LYS A 46 10.82 3.71 5.00
C LYS A 46 9.54 3.04 5.51
N GLU A 47 9.67 2.21 6.55
CA GLU A 47 8.54 1.52 7.17
C GLU A 47 7.58 2.51 7.80
N ARG A 48 8.12 3.48 8.54
CA ARG A 48 7.31 4.54 9.15
C ARG A 48 6.61 5.41 8.11
N ALA A 49 7.30 5.84 7.06
CA ALA A 49 6.68 6.61 5.98
C ALA A 49 5.57 5.84 5.24
N LEU A 50 5.76 4.54 5.03
CA LEU A 50 4.72 3.68 4.44
C LEU A 50 3.52 3.52 5.38
N TRP A 51 3.77 3.32 6.67
CA TRP A 51 2.74 3.16 7.68
C TRP A 51 1.90 4.43 7.86
N ASP A 52 2.55 5.60 7.94
CA ASP A 52 1.88 6.90 8.07
C ASP A 52 0.99 7.18 6.85
N ALA A 53 1.50 6.91 5.64
CA ALA A 53 0.73 7.04 4.40
C ALA A 53 -0.45 6.07 4.37
N PHE A 54 -0.26 4.83 4.80
CA PHE A 54 -1.34 3.84 4.89
C PHE A 54 -2.43 4.29 5.87
N PHE A 55 -2.04 4.72 7.07
CA PHE A 55 -2.98 5.16 8.09
C PHE A 55 -3.76 6.40 7.62
N PHE A 56 -3.08 7.35 6.98
CA PHE A 56 -3.70 8.52 6.37
C PHE A 56 -4.72 8.14 5.30
N THR A 57 -4.36 7.28 4.35
CA THR A 57 -5.27 6.80 3.30
C THR A 57 -6.45 6.03 3.90
N LYS A 58 -6.20 5.11 4.85
CA LYS A 58 -7.24 4.33 5.55
C LYS A 58 -8.22 5.23 6.29
N SER A 59 -7.76 6.31 6.91
CA SER A 59 -8.63 7.24 7.65
C SER A 59 -9.62 8.00 6.75
N LYS A 60 -9.33 8.10 5.45
CA LYS A 60 -10.15 8.82 4.46
C LYS A 60 -11.04 7.92 3.63
N ILE A 61 -10.66 6.66 3.44
CA ILE A 61 -11.46 5.69 2.68
C ILE A 61 -12.61 5.19 3.57
N HIS A 62 -13.83 5.37 3.10
CA HIS A 62 -15.04 4.87 3.76
C HIS A 62 -15.99 4.22 2.74
N PRO A 63 -16.91 3.35 3.19
CA PRO A 63 -17.97 2.84 2.32
C PRO A 63 -18.76 3.99 1.69
N GLY A 64 -18.96 3.94 0.37
CA GLY A 64 -19.69 4.98 -0.38
C GLY A 64 -18.85 6.17 -0.85
N ILE A 65 -17.51 6.10 -0.75
CA ILE A 65 -16.62 7.06 -1.40
C ILE A 65 -16.70 6.95 -2.93
N GLU A 66 -16.58 8.08 -3.64
CA GLU A 66 -16.52 8.09 -5.09
C GLU A 66 -15.21 7.44 -5.58
N VAL A 67 -15.28 6.78 -6.74
CA VAL A 67 -14.11 6.06 -7.29
C VAL A 67 -12.97 7.02 -7.62
N ASP A 68 -13.28 8.22 -8.10
CA ASP A 68 -12.27 9.25 -8.39
C ASP A 68 -11.52 9.68 -7.12
N ASP A 69 -12.25 9.94 -6.03
CA ASP A 69 -11.68 10.30 -4.72
C ASP A 69 -10.87 9.15 -4.12
N PHE A 70 -11.34 7.91 -4.25
CA PHE A 70 -10.59 6.73 -3.84
C PHE A 70 -9.24 6.66 -4.55
N ILE A 71 -9.22 6.85 -5.88
CA ILE A 71 -7.99 6.79 -6.67
C ILE A 71 -7.04 7.94 -6.32
N GLU A 72 -7.56 9.14 -6.09
CA GLU A 72 -6.75 10.28 -5.64
C GLU A 72 -6.12 10.00 -4.26
N ILE A 73 -6.91 9.59 -3.28
CA ILE A 73 -6.44 9.27 -1.92
C ILE A 73 -5.46 8.10 -1.92
N SER A 74 -5.71 7.07 -2.74
CA SER A 74 -4.82 5.92 -2.89
C SER A 74 -3.53 6.26 -3.65
N SER A 75 -3.46 7.37 -4.39
CA SER A 75 -2.25 7.79 -5.07
C SER A 75 -1.13 8.23 -4.10
N GLU A 76 -1.50 8.71 -2.92
CA GLU A 76 -0.57 9.06 -1.83
C GLU A 76 0.27 7.86 -1.37
N LEU A 77 -0.24 6.64 -1.55
CA LEU A 77 0.46 5.40 -1.21
C LEU A 77 1.44 4.93 -2.29
N VAL A 78 1.36 5.44 -3.51
CA VAL A 78 2.20 4.97 -4.63
C VAL A 78 3.68 5.22 -4.34
N GLN A 79 4.04 6.45 -3.95
CA GLN A 79 5.44 6.80 -3.69
C GLN A 79 6.04 6.08 -2.47
N PRO A 80 5.36 5.98 -1.31
CA PRO A 80 5.85 5.18 -0.18
C PRO A 80 6.02 3.70 -0.52
N LEU A 81 5.09 3.10 -1.27
CA LEU A 81 5.20 1.71 -1.73
C LEU A 81 6.39 1.55 -2.67
N GLU A 82 6.54 2.42 -3.67
CA GLU A 82 7.71 2.40 -4.55
C GLU A 82 9.01 2.58 -3.78
N TYR A 83 9.07 3.52 -2.84
CA TYR A 83 10.28 3.78 -2.05
C TYR A 83 10.64 2.58 -1.14
N PHE A 84 9.65 1.92 -0.56
CA PHE A 84 9.82 0.70 0.23
C PHE A 84 10.29 -0.48 -0.63
N PHE A 85 9.74 -0.64 -1.84
CA PHE A 85 10.02 -1.79 -2.72
C PHE A 85 11.15 -1.59 -3.76
N GLN A 86 11.47 -0.38 -4.20
CA GLN A 86 12.52 -0.08 -5.20
C GLN A 86 13.92 -0.04 -4.57
N SER A 87 14.04 0.44 -3.34
CA SER A 87 15.36 0.55 -2.68
C SER A 87 15.87 -0.79 -2.15
N ASN A 88 15.07 -1.84 -2.22
CA ASN A 88 15.45 -3.18 -1.80
C ASN A 88 15.54 -4.07 -3.04
N ASN A 89 16.77 -4.44 -3.37
CA ASN A 89 17.03 -5.81 -3.80
C ASN A 89 16.40 -6.68 -2.71
N CYS A 90 15.16 -7.13 -2.92
CA CYS A 90 14.38 -7.86 -1.92
C CYS A 90 14.97 -9.27 -1.78
N ASP A 91 16.13 -9.38 -1.13
CA ASP A 91 16.57 -10.60 -0.48
C ASP A 91 15.51 -10.89 0.59
N GLY A 92 14.75 -11.98 0.40
CA GLY A 92 13.44 -12.25 1.01
C GLY A 92 13.29 -12.21 2.54
N GLY A 93 14.27 -11.74 3.32
CA GLY A 93 14.22 -11.67 4.78
C GLY A 93 13.41 -10.50 5.37
N MET A 94 13.39 -9.31 4.75
CA MET A 94 12.78 -8.12 5.38
C MET A 94 11.24 -8.11 5.32
N CYS A 95 10.65 -8.51 4.19
CA CYS A 95 9.19 -8.61 4.04
C CYS A 95 8.56 -9.71 4.92
N LEU A 96 9.34 -10.67 5.40
CA LEU A 96 8.86 -11.74 6.28
C LEU A 96 8.83 -11.32 7.75
N ARG A 97 9.65 -10.34 8.17
CA ARG A 97 9.71 -9.87 9.57
C ARG A 97 8.51 -9.03 9.99
N ILE A 98 8.03 -8.16 9.11
CA ILE A 98 6.90 -7.25 9.42
C ILE A 98 5.55 -8.01 9.38
N LEU A 99 5.49 -9.18 8.75
CA LEU A 99 4.27 -9.99 8.59
C LEU A 99 4.19 -11.22 9.52
N ASN A 100 5.18 -11.45 10.40
CA ASN A 100 5.17 -12.58 11.34
C ASN A 100 5.43 -12.11 12.77
N HIS A 101 4.47 -11.40 13.37
CA HIS A 101 4.42 -11.25 14.81
C HIS A 101 3.00 -11.43 15.33
#